data_AF-A0A1C7HNN9-F1
#
_entry.id   AF-A0A1C7HNN9-F1
#
_cell.length_a   1.000
_cell.length_b   1.000
_cell.length_c   1.000
_cell.angle_alpha   90.00
_cell.angle_beta   90.00
_cell.angle_gamma   90.00
#
_symmetry.space_group_name_H-M   'P 1'
#
loop_
_entity.id
_entity.type
_entity.pdbx_description
1 polymer ?
#
loop_
_entity_poly.entity_id
_entity_poly.type
_entity_poly.pdbx_seq_one_letter_code
_entity_poly.pdbx_strand_id
1 'polypeptide(L)'
;MKNKRVQKLSEQKLLQYGCSKEGMTYRCIRKLKAPDFYAVITYEGQELHAEVYDAQLREPYTPFHVPGANGSFVSSIREEVEELLEDMVQQCIDGNPYRTRILDYVAERYQSYPQFPWKSAPEHGTLKTAKGKWYGVIMHIPYRSLGIDVDGMTDVCNLKNRPEFIQELIDYKCFYPAYHMNKTYWFTILLDQKLSWKQLQKLIDESYRLVSAGK
;
A
#
# COMPACT_ATOMS: atom_id res chain seq x y z
N MET A 1 -4.94 6.56 -20.70
CA MET A 1 -4.90 6.05 -19.31
C MET A 1 -6.26 6.27 -18.66
N LYS A 2 -6.76 5.27 -17.93
CA LYS A 2 -8.06 5.34 -17.24
C LYS A 2 -7.86 5.98 -15.88
N ASN A 3 -8.94 6.52 -15.30
CA ASN A 3 -8.97 6.91 -13.89
C ASN A 3 -8.47 5.74 -13.04
N LYS A 4 -7.48 5.99 -12.19
CA LYS A 4 -6.93 5.00 -11.27
C LYS A 4 -7.68 5.14 -9.97
N ARG A 5 -8.55 4.18 -9.67
CA ARG A 5 -9.16 4.12 -8.34
C ARG A 5 -8.07 3.78 -7.33
N VAL A 6 -7.96 4.60 -6.29
CA VAL A 6 -6.98 4.46 -5.20
C VAL A 6 -7.70 4.46 -3.86
N GLN A 7 -6.99 4.08 -2.82
CA GLN A 7 -7.51 4.22 -1.46
C GLN A 7 -7.57 5.68 -1.06
N LYS A 8 -8.35 5.97 -0.01
CA LYS A 8 -8.53 7.32 0.48
C LYS A 8 -7.18 7.96 0.82
N LEU A 9 -6.90 9.09 0.18
CA LEU A 9 -5.76 9.94 0.49
C LEU A 9 -6.16 10.99 1.54
N SER A 10 -5.22 11.27 2.42
CA SER A 10 -5.30 12.24 3.51
C SER A 10 -5.33 13.66 2.98
N GLU A 11 -6.34 14.44 3.36
CA GLU A 11 -6.42 15.86 3.02
C GLU A 11 -5.16 16.61 3.47
N GLN A 12 -4.73 16.42 4.72
CA GLN A 12 -3.55 17.10 5.25
C GLN A 12 -2.29 16.75 4.45
N LYS A 13 -2.08 15.47 4.11
CA LYS A 13 -0.91 15.04 3.37
C LYS A 13 -0.95 15.50 1.90
N LEU A 14 -2.13 15.54 1.27
CA LEU A 14 -2.31 16.11 -0.07
C LEU A 14 -1.89 17.59 -0.12
N LEU A 15 -2.32 18.37 0.88
CA LEU A 15 -1.93 19.78 0.99
C LEU A 15 -0.42 19.92 1.23
N GLN A 16 0.18 19.09 2.09
CA GLN A 16 1.63 19.08 2.33
C GLN A 16 2.44 18.61 1.12
N TYR A 17 1.89 17.68 0.33
CA TYR A 17 2.45 17.26 -0.95
C TYR A 17 2.40 18.39 -1.99
N GLY A 18 1.72 19.50 -1.72
CA GLY A 18 1.66 20.68 -2.60
C GLY A 18 0.50 20.64 -3.59
N CYS A 19 -0.59 19.95 -3.24
CA CYS A 19 -1.85 20.03 -3.97
C CYS A 19 -2.66 21.23 -3.48
N SER A 20 -3.37 21.90 -4.39
CA SER A 20 -4.44 22.83 -4.05
C SER A 20 -5.76 22.08 -3.87
N LYS A 21 -6.67 22.66 -3.09
CA LYS A 21 -8.03 22.11 -2.87
C LYS A 21 -9.06 23.06 -3.46
N GLU A 22 -9.99 22.51 -4.25
CA GLU A 22 -11.14 23.20 -4.81
C GLU A 22 -12.39 22.34 -4.56
N GLY A 23 -13.20 22.71 -3.57
CA GLY A 23 -14.33 21.88 -3.13
C GLY A 23 -13.87 20.52 -2.59
N MET A 24 -14.27 19.44 -3.26
CA MET A 24 -13.90 18.05 -2.94
C MET A 24 -12.73 17.51 -3.77
N THR A 25 -12.25 18.31 -4.72
CA THR A 25 -11.17 17.98 -5.63
C THR A 25 -9.84 18.52 -5.12
N TYR A 26 -8.79 17.71 -5.24
CA TYR A 26 -7.41 18.10 -4.98
C TYR A 26 -6.62 18.07 -6.28
N ARG A 27 -5.85 19.12 -6.56
CA ARG A 27 -5.10 19.27 -7.81
C ARG A 27 -3.63 19.55 -7.53
N CYS A 28 -2.74 18.75 -8.11
CA CYS A 28 -1.30 18.87 -7.93
C CYS A 28 -0.63 19.04 -9.30
N ILE A 29 0.15 20.11 -9.47
CA ILE A 29 0.88 20.39 -10.72
C ILE A 29 2.32 19.92 -10.56
N ARG A 30 2.84 19.18 -11.55
CA ARG A 30 4.20 18.64 -11.57
C ARG A 30 4.87 18.89 -12.91
N LYS A 31 6.04 19.53 -12.91
CA LYS A 31 6.87 19.61 -14.11
C LYS A 31 7.39 18.20 -14.44
N LEU A 32 7.41 17.87 -15.73
CA LEU A 32 7.99 16.61 -16.21
C LEU A 32 9.46 16.83 -16.59
N LYS A 33 10.21 15.73 -16.75
CA LYS A 33 11.59 15.73 -17.26
C LYS A 33 11.66 16.28 -18.67
N ALA A 34 10.63 16.03 -19.48
CA ALA A 34 10.49 16.64 -20.79
C ALA A 34 10.32 18.17 -20.63
N PRO A 35 11.21 18.98 -21.21
CA PRO A 35 11.12 20.43 -21.11
C PRO A 35 9.78 20.88 -21.68
N ASP A 36 9.19 21.90 -21.06
CA ASP A 36 7.90 22.47 -21.44
C ASP A 36 6.70 21.53 -21.28
N PHE A 37 6.80 20.42 -20.56
CA PHE A 37 5.63 19.62 -20.18
C PHE A 37 5.39 19.63 -18.67
N TYR A 38 4.12 19.61 -18.30
CA TYR A 38 3.70 19.39 -16.91
C TYR A 38 2.48 18.48 -16.83
N ALA A 39 2.43 17.70 -15.76
CA ALA A 39 1.27 16.91 -15.41
C ALA A 39 0.40 17.67 -14.40
N VAL A 40 -0.90 17.51 -14.57
CA VAL A 40 -1.94 17.90 -13.62
C VAL A 40 -2.54 16.61 -13.08
N ILE A 41 -2.30 16.35 -11.80
CA ILE A 41 -2.88 15.20 -11.11
C ILE A 41 -4.08 15.68 -10.30
N THR A 42 -5.22 15.04 -10.50
CA THR A 42 -6.49 15.36 -9.86
C THR A 42 -6.93 14.18 -9.01
N TYR A 43 -7.24 14.43 -7.74
CA TYR A 43 -7.80 13.45 -6.82
C TYR A 43 -9.19 13.90 -6.35
N GLU A 44 -10.20 13.08 -6.61
CA GLU A 44 -11.56 13.28 -6.12
C GLU A 44 -12.22 11.92 -5.89
N GLY A 45 -12.91 11.75 -4.76
CA GLY A 45 -13.76 10.56 -4.56
C GLY A 45 -13.05 9.21 -4.66
N GLN A 46 -11.76 9.12 -4.25
CA GLN A 46 -10.91 7.93 -4.42
C GLN A 46 -10.51 7.60 -5.87
N GLU A 47 -10.68 8.53 -6.80
CA GLU A 47 -10.15 8.43 -8.15
C GLU A 47 -8.99 9.40 -8.35
N LEU A 48 -7.90 8.89 -8.94
CA LEU A 48 -6.82 9.69 -9.49
C LEU A 48 -6.95 9.77 -11.00
N HIS A 49 -6.85 11.00 -11.49
CA HIS A 49 -6.77 11.32 -12.90
C HIS A 49 -5.49 12.11 -13.16
N ALA A 50 -4.91 11.94 -14.35
CA ALA A 50 -3.77 12.72 -14.79
C ALA A 50 -4.01 13.24 -16.20
N GLU A 51 -3.72 14.52 -16.40
CA GLU A 51 -3.63 15.17 -17.71
C GLU A 51 -2.21 15.72 -17.89
N VAL A 52 -1.72 15.72 -19.12
CA VAL A 52 -0.42 16.32 -19.46
C VAL A 52 -0.66 17.51 -20.36
N TYR A 53 0.08 18.58 -20.14
CA TYR A 53 -0.02 19.83 -20.88
C TYR A 53 1.33 20.22 -21.47
N ASP A 54 1.28 20.78 -22.68
CA ASP A 54 2.38 21.55 -23.26
C ASP A 54 2.33 22.97 -22.68
N ALA A 55 3.41 23.39 -22.03
CA ALA A 55 3.52 24.68 -21.35
C ALA A 55 3.70 25.86 -22.32
N GLN A 56 4.26 25.62 -23.51
CA GLN A 56 4.42 26.66 -24.53
C GLN A 56 3.07 26.95 -25.19
N LEU A 57 2.39 25.88 -25.63
CA LEU A 57 1.11 25.97 -26.33
C LEU A 57 -0.08 26.17 -25.38
N ARG A 58 0.11 25.88 -24.09
CA ARG A 58 -0.92 25.92 -23.03
C ARG A 58 -2.12 25.03 -23.35
N GLU A 59 -1.87 23.90 -23.98
CA GLU A 59 -2.91 22.96 -24.42
C GLU A 59 -2.66 21.54 -23.88
N PRO A 60 -3.72 20.72 -23.75
CA PRO A 60 -3.56 19.32 -23.40
C PRO A 60 -2.72 18.58 -24.44
N TYR A 61 -1.71 17.84 -23.97
CA TYR A 61 -0.93 16.93 -24.79
C TYR A 61 -1.75 15.66 -25.09
N THR A 62 -2.62 15.77 -26.10
CA THR A 62 -3.58 14.72 -26.47
C THR A 62 -2.97 13.33 -26.72
N PRO A 63 -1.75 13.15 -27.26
CA PRO A 63 -1.16 11.83 -27.45
C PRO A 63 -1.03 11.01 -26.15
N PHE A 64 -0.94 11.68 -25.00
CA PHE A 64 -0.92 11.03 -23.69
C PHE A 64 -2.09 10.06 -23.49
N HIS A 65 -3.29 10.42 -23.96
CA HIS A 65 -4.50 9.61 -23.78
C HIS A 65 -4.72 8.57 -24.89
N VAL A 66 -4.08 8.71 -26.05
CA VAL A 66 -4.30 7.85 -27.23
C VAL A 66 -3.58 6.52 -27.05
N PRO A 67 -4.29 5.38 -26.87
CA PRO A 67 -3.65 4.08 -26.60
C PRO A 67 -2.71 3.62 -27.73
N GLY A 68 -2.93 4.06 -28.96
CA GLY A 68 -2.09 3.74 -30.12
C GLY A 68 -0.85 4.64 -30.31
N ALA A 69 -0.69 5.70 -29.51
CA ALA A 69 0.48 6.57 -29.59
C ALA A 69 1.66 5.91 -28.87
N ASN A 70 2.51 5.18 -29.60
CA ASN A 70 3.62 4.37 -29.06
C ASN A 70 5.01 4.93 -29.37
N GLY A 71 5.12 6.24 -29.61
CA GLY A 71 6.42 6.90 -29.76
C GLY A 71 7.20 6.87 -28.44
N SER A 72 8.52 6.71 -28.50
CA SER A 72 9.40 6.63 -27.31
C SER A 72 9.19 7.80 -26.33
N PHE A 73 8.96 9.01 -26.86
CA PHE A 73 8.65 10.21 -26.09
C PHE A 73 7.33 10.11 -25.30
N VAL A 74 6.26 9.62 -25.94
CA VAL A 74 4.94 9.46 -25.28
C VAL A 74 5.04 8.39 -24.20
N SER A 75 5.77 7.30 -24.46
CA SER A 75 6.01 6.24 -23.49
C SER A 75 6.77 6.76 -22.26
N SER A 76 7.83 7.54 -22.44
CA SER A 76 8.58 8.11 -21.30
C SER A 76 7.74 9.08 -20.45
N ILE A 77 6.86 9.87 -21.08
CA ILE A 77 5.91 10.72 -20.34
C ILE A 77 4.94 9.86 -19.51
N ARG A 78 4.42 8.77 -20.08
CA ARG A 78 3.49 7.88 -19.36
C ARG A 78 4.16 7.19 -18.17
N GLU A 79 5.37 6.68 -18.35
CA GLU A 79 6.16 6.08 -17.28
C GLU A 79 6.40 7.09 -16.16
N GLU A 80 6.81 8.31 -16.48
CA GLU A 80 7.04 9.36 -15.48
C GLU A 80 5.75 9.77 -14.75
N VAL A 81 4.62 9.89 -15.45
CA VAL A 81 3.34 10.18 -14.79
C VAL A 81 2.90 9.01 -13.88
N GLU A 82 3.16 7.77 -14.27
CA GLU A 82 2.89 6.61 -13.43
C GLU A 82 3.72 6.64 -12.14
N GLU A 83 5.02 6.97 -12.22
CA GLU A 83 5.89 7.19 -11.07
C GLU A 83 5.33 8.29 -10.13
N LEU A 84 4.87 9.43 -10.70
CA LEU A 84 4.30 10.53 -9.91
C LEU A 84 2.98 10.14 -9.21
N LEU A 85 2.14 9.34 -9.85
CA LEU A 85 0.91 8.83 -9.25
C LEU A 85 1.21 7.86 -8.11
N GLU A 86 2.20 6.99 -8.27
CA GLU A 86 2.64 6.07 -7.22
C GLU A 86 3.23 6.80 -6.02
N ASP A 87 4.10 7.80 -6.24
CA ASP A 87 4.66 8.63 -5.19
C ASP A 87 3.56 9.39 -4.44
N MET A 88 2.63 10.04 -5.17
CA MET A 88 1.50 10.75 -4.55
C MET A 88 0.67 9.82 -3.66
N VAL A 89 0.36 8.61 -4.10
CA VAL A 89 -0.36 7.64 -3.27
C VAL A 89 0.46 7.27 -2.03
N GLN A 90 1.74 6.96 -2.17
CA GLN A 90 2.60 6.57 -1.04
C GLN A 90 2.71 7.68 0.01
N GLN A 91 2.87 8.93 -0.44
CA GLN A 91 3.02 10.08 0.44
C GLN A 91 1.69 10.51 1.05
N CYS A 92 0.59 10.38 0.31
CA CYS A 92 -0.69 10.96 0.72
C CYS A 92 -1.70 9.97 1.29
N ILE A 93 -1.48 8.65 1.23
CA ILE A 93 -2.47 7.68 1.72
C ILE A 93 -2.81 7.89 3.21
N ASP A 94 -4.11 7.83 3.54
CA ASP A 94 -4.57 7.72 4.92
C ASP A 94 -4.31 6.30 5.40
N GLY A 95 -3.38 6.13 6.36
CA GLY A 95 -2.96 4.82 6.88
C GLY A 95 -1.62 4.34 6.33
N ASN A 96 -1.34 3.05 6.49
CA ASN A 96 -0.06 2.45 6.13
C ASN A 96 -0.11 1.81 4.72
N PRO A 97 0.76 2.24 3.77
CA PRO A 97 0.75 1.71 2.40
C PRO A 97 1.05 0.21 2.32
N TYR A 98 1.80 -0.36 3.27
CA TYR A 98 2.03 -1.81 3.29
C TYR A 98 0.78 -2.58 3.67
N ARG A 99 -0.02 -2.07 4.60
CA ARG A 99 -1.30 -2.67 4.97
C ARG A 99 -2.20 -2.80 3.76
N THR A 100 -2.37 -1.70 3.03
CA THR A 100 -3.07 -1.63 1.74
C THR A 100 -2.54 -2.68 0.76
N ARG A 101 -1.23 -2.66 0.51
CA ARG A 101 -0.59 -3.54 -0.46
C ARG A 101 -0.72 -5.02 -0.11
N ILE A 102 -0.68 -5.37 1.18
CA ILE A 102 -0.96 -6.73 1.66
C ILE A 102 -2.40 -7.12 1.33
N LEU A 103 -3.37 -6.27 1.66
CA LEU A 103 -4.80 -6.55 1.44
C LEU A 103 -5.11 -6.77 -0.05
N ASP A 104 -4.58 -5.93 -0.92
CA ASP A 104 -4.75 -6.06 -2.37
C ASP A 104 -4.09 -7.36 -2.87
N TYR A 105 -2.86 -7.64 -2.43
CA TYR A 105 -2.13 -8.85 -2.81
C TYR A 105 -2.86 -10.14 -2.44
N VAL A 106 -3.38 -10.23 -1.22
CA VAL A 106 -4.08 -11.44 -0.76
C VAL A 106 -5.47 -11.58 -1.37
N ALA A 107 -6.14 -10.47 -1.70
CA ALA A 107 -7.37 -10.48 -2.46
C ALA A 107 -7.12 -11.02 -3.88
N GLU A 108 -6.13 -10.49 -4.61
CA GLU A 108 -5.81 -10.92 -5.97
C GLU A 108 -5.32 -12.37 -6.02
N ARG A 109 -4.31 -12.70 -5.21
CA ARG A 109 -3.61 -13.99 -5.26
C ARG A 109 -4.39 -15.15 -4.65
N TYR A 110 -5.14 -14.89 -3.59
CA TYR A 110 -5.76 -15.94 -2.78
C TYR A 110 -7.28 -15.83 -2.69
N GLN A 111 -7.88 -14.80 -3.30
CA GLN A 111 -9.30 -14.47 -3.12
C GLN A 111 -9.66 -14.39 -1.62
N SER A 112 -8.71 -13.91 -0.82
CA SER A 112 -8.79 -13.87 0.64
C SER A 112 -9.09 -12.43 1.06
N TYR A 113 -10.35 -12.18 1.42
CA TYR A 113 -10.80 -10.86 1.85
C TYR A 113 -10.73 -10.76 3.39
N PRO A 114 -10.22 -9.63 3.94
CA PRO A 114 -10.11 -9.46 5.38
C PRO A 114 -11.48 -9.48 6.05
N GLN A 115 -11.58 -10.16 7.19
CA GLN A 115 -12.74 -10.06 8.08
C GLN A 115 -12.37 -9.28 9.33
N PHE A 116 -13.26 -8.38 9.79
CA PHE A 116 -13.04 -7.49 10.94
C PHE A 116 -13.95 -7.88 12.11
N PRO A 117 -13.61 -8.95 12.86
CA PRO A 117 -14.52 -9.53 13.85
C PRO A 117 -14.62 -8.71 15.16
N TRP A 118 -13.70 -7.78 15.42
CA TRP A 118 -13.59 -7.10 16.70
C TRP A 118 -14.24 -5.72 16.68
N LYS A 119 -15.28 -5.51 17.50
CA LYS A 119 -15.96 -4.20 17.61
C LYS A 119 -15.11 -3.13 18.26
N SER A 120 -14.27 -3.50 19.22
CA SER A 120 -13.37 -2.58 19.95
C SER A 120 -12.11 -2.23 19.17
N ALA A 121 -11.83 -2.93 18.08
CA ALA A 121 -10.72 -2.69 17.17
C ALA A 121 -11.19 -2.98 15.73
N PRO A 122 -12.10 -2.14 15.19
CA PRO A 122 -12.73 -2.36 13.89
C PRO A 122 -11.72 -2.37 12.72
N GLU A 123 -10.53 -1.81 12.94
CA GLU A 123 -9.41 -1.82 12.01
C GLU A 123 -8.55 -3.09 12.13
N HIS A 124 -8.81 -4.04 13.01
CA HIS A 124 -8.06 -5.31 13.04
C HIS A 124 -8.72 -6.34 12.13
N GLY A 125 -7.98 -6.83 11.15
CA GLY A 125 -8.46 -7.70 10.09
C GLY A 125 -7.81 -9.08 10.12
N THR A 126 -8.61 -10.13 9.95
CA THR A 126 -8.13 -11.52 9.84
C THR A 126 -8.09 -11.95 8.38
N LEU A 127 -7.02 -12.66 8.01
CA LEU A 127 -6.82 -13.27 6.70
C LEU A 127 -6.99 -14.78 6.82
N LYS A 128 -7.91 -15.33 6.01
CA LYS A 128 -8.34 -16.73 6.09
C LYS A 128 -8.21 -17.43 4.75
N THR A 129 -7.79 -18.68 4.79
CA THR A 129 -7.85 -19.58 3.62
C THR A 129 -9.31 -19.82 3.21
N ALA A 130 -9.53 -20.38 2.03
CA ALA A 130 -10.87 -20.78 1.59
C ALA A 130 -11.58 -21.75 2.58
N LYS A 131 -10.82 -22.49 3.39
CA LYS A 131 -11.32 -23.37 4.46
C LYS A 131 -11.61 -22.64 5.77
N GLY A 132 -11.52 -21.31 5.82
CA GLY A 132 -11.74 -20.50 7.02
C GLY A 132 -10.60 -20.54 8.05
N LYS A 133 -9.53 -21.31 7.82
CA LYS A 133 -8.36 -21.33 8.72
C LYS A 133 -7.54 -20.04 8.58
N TRP A 134 -7.17 -19.42 9.70
CA TRP A 134 -6.39 -18.17 9.71
C TRP A 134 -4.93 -18.42 9.33
N TYR A 135 -4.40 -17.57 8.46
CA TYR A 135 -2.98 -17.53 8.09
C TYR A 135 -2.38 -16.12 8.27
N GLY A 136 -3.19 -15.09 8.49
CA GLY A 136 -2.68 -13.76 8.77
C GLY A 136 -3.63 -12.94 9.63
N VAL A 137 -3.09 -11.94 10.32
CA VAL A 137 -3.88 -10.92 11.01
C VAL A 137 -3.18 -9.57 10.81
N ILE A 138 -3.88 -8.57 10.30
CA ILE A 138 -3.39 -7.19 10.20
C ILE A 138 -3.99 -6.39 11.35
N MET A 139 -3.16 -5.68 12.10
CA MET A 139 -3.58 -4.93 13.29
C MET A 139 -2.91 -3.56 13.30
N HIS A 140 -3.57 -2.59 13.94
CA HIS A 140 -3.03 -1.27 14.24
C HIS A 140 -2.87 -1.16 15.76
N ILE A 141 -1.63 -1.12 16.25
CA ILE A 141 -1.30 -1.30 17.67
C ILE A 141 -0.30 -0.23 18.15
N PRO A 142 -0.21 0.04 19.46
CA PRO A 142 0.85 0.91 19.98
C PRO A 142 2.25 0.32 19.75
N TYR A 143 3.25 1.16 19.46
CA TYR A 143 4.66 0.71 19.34
C TYR A 143 5.14 -0.02 20.61
N ARG A 144 4.72 0.47 21.78
CA ARG A 144 5.04 -0.12 23.09
C ARG A 144 4.59 -1.58 23.23
N SER A 145 3.57 -2.02 22.48
CA SER A 145 3.12 -3.42 22.45
C SER A 145 4.17 -4.38 21.87
N LEU A 146 5.13 -3.86 21.10
CA LEU A 146 6.28 -4.61 20.58
C LEU A 146 7.55 -4.44 21.43
N GLY A 147 7.47 -3.71 22.56
CA GLY A 147 8.63 -3.34 23.37
C GLY A 147 9.45 -2.17 22.79
N ILE A 148 8.88 -1.41 21.86
CA ILE A 148 9.51 -0.21 21.29
C ILE A 148 9.06 1.01 22.10
N ASP A 149 10.00 1.68 22.77
CA ASP A 149 9.71 2.84 23.62
C ASP A 149 9.58 4.13 22.79
N VAL A 150 8.52 4.17 21.98
CA VAL A 150 8.12 5.33 21.18
C VAL A 150 6.61 5.50 21.33
N ASP A 151 6.17 6.75 21.43
CA ASP A 151 4.75 7.07 21.46
C ASP A 151 4.12 6.97 20.08
N GLY A 152 2.86 6.53 20.06
CA GLY A 152 2.07 6.41 18.84
C GLY A 152 1.78 4.97 18.43
N MET A 153 1.22 4.85 17.23
CA MET A 153 0.63 3.62 16.71
C MET A 153 1.37 3.16 15.46
N THR A 154 1.29 1.87 15.18
CA THR A 154 1.90 1.23 14.02
C THR A 154 1.01 0.12 13.48
N ASP A 155 1.12 -0.17 12.19
CA ASP A 155 0.50 -1.36 11.61
C ASP A 155 1.46 -2.54 11.67
N VAL A 156 0.91 -3.70 11.98
CA VAL A 156 1.63 -4.96 12.03
C VAL A 156 0.87 -6.04 11.26
N CYS A 157 1.61 -7.05 10.80
CA CYS A 157 1.03 -8.26 10.24
C CYS A 157 1.54 -9.48 11.00
N ASN A 158 0.63 -10.20 11.65
CA ASN A 158 0.93 -11.52 12.18
C ASN A 158 0.81 -12.56 11.07
N LEU A 159 1.81 -13.43 10.97
CA LEU A 159 1.82 -14.56 10.03
C LEU A 159 2.26 -15.83 10.77
N LYS A 160 1.96 -16.99 10.18
CA LYS A 160 2.41 -18.28 10.67
C LYS A 160 3.71 -18.69 10.02
N ASN A 161 4.53 -19.40 10.78
CA ASN A 161 5.63 -20.18 10.23
C ASN A 161 5.90 -21.42 11.10
N ARG A 162 6.87 -22.24 10.69
CA ARG A 162 7.35 -23.35 11.50
C ARG A 162 8.10 -22.82 12.73
N PRO A 163 7.98 -23.47 13.91
CA PRO A 163 8.61 -22.99 15.14
C PRO A 163 10.11 -22.75 15.03
N GLU A 164 10.83 -23.63 14.31
CA GLU A 164 12.27 -23.55 14.14
C GLU A 164 12.65 -22.29 13.36
N PHE A 165 11.90 -21.96 12.31
CA PHE A 165 12.11 -20.75 11.52
C PHE A 165 11.79 -19.49 12.32
N ILE A 166 10.73 -19.51 13.14
CA ILE A 166 10.37 -18.34 13.96
C ILE A 166 11.49 -18.02 14.95
N GLN A 167 12.04 -19.02 15.62
CA GLN A 167 13.13 -18.83 16.59
C GLN A 167 14.34 -18.13 15.96
N GLU A 168 14.68 -18.47 14.72
CA GLU A 168 15.79 -17.84 13.98
C GLU A 168 15.43 -16.47 13.37
N LEU A 169 14.14 -16.24 13.08
CA LEU A 169 13.67 -15.03 12.39
C LEU A 169 13.58 -13.80 13.29
N ILE A 170 13.25 -13.97 14.58
CA ILE A 170 12.99 -12.84 15.48
C ILE A 170 14.26 -12.00 15.66
N ASP A 171 14.21 -10.75 15.21
CA ASP A 171 15.34 -9.81 15.23
C ASP A 171 15.08 -8.55 16.08
N TYR A 172 13.85 -8.39 16.59
CA TYR A 172 13.40 -7.21 17.33
C TYR A 172 13.61 -5.89 16.57
N LYS A 173 13.61 -5.94 15.24
CA LYS A 173 13.72 -4.80 14.34
C LYS A 173 12.58 -4.81 13.33
N CYS A 174 12.48 -5.89 12.55
CA CYS A 174 11.44 -6.13 11.57
C CYS A 174 10.48 -7.23 12.03
N PHE A 175 10.98 -8.20 12.79
CA PHE A 175 10.29 -9.40 13.23
C PHE A 175 10.30 -9.49 14.76
N TYR A 176 9.10 -9.66 15.33
CA TYR A 176 8.86 -9.68 16.76
C TYR A 176 8.11 -10.95 17.16
N PRO A 177 8.20 -11.39 18.43
CA PRO A 177 7.33 -12.43 18.94
C PRO A 177 5.85 -12.06 18.72
N ALA A 178 5.00 -13.05 18.43
CA ALA A 178 3.61 -12.78 18.08
C ALA A 178 2.86 -11.93 19.12
N TYR A 179 2.23 -10.86 18.65
CA TYR A 179 1.27 -10.05 19.41
C TYR A 179 -0.11 -10.74 19.43
N HIS A 180 -0.70 -10.94 20.61
CA HIS A 180 -1.98 -11.66 20.87
C HIS A 180 -2.13 -13.09 20.33
N MET A 181 -1.14 -13.65 19.63
CA MET A 181 -1.18 -14.99 19.04
C MET A 181 -0.18 -15.94 19.71
N ASN A 182 -0.30 -17.23 19.42
CA ASN A 182 0.62 -18.26 19.92
C ASN A 182 2.03 -18.04 19.34
N LYS A 183 2.98 -17.63 20.19
CA LYS A 183 4.37 -17.28 19.84
C LYS A 183 5.19 -18.44 19.26
N THR A 184 4.75 -19.68 19.42
CA THR A 184 5.41 -20.86 18.83
C THR A 184 5.16 -20.97 17.33
N TYR A 185 3.98 -20.56 16.85
CA TYR A 185 3.57 -20.77 15.47
C TYR A 185 3.28 -19.48 14.71
N TRP A 186 3.29 -18.35 15.41
CA TRP A 186 3.05 -17.03 14.87
C TRP A 186 4.19 -16.09 15.22
N PHE A 187 4.44 -15.14 14.33
CA PHE A 187 5.35 -14.02 14.54
C PHE A 187 4.70 -12.75 14.03
N THR A 188 5.18 -11.60 14.50
CA THR A 188 4.67 -10.28 14.13
C THR A 188 5.69 -9.58 13.25
N ILE A 189 5.23 -9.08 12.10
CA ILE A 189 6.00 -8.22 11.21
C ILE A 189 5.59 -6.77 11.49
N LEU A 190 6.57 -5.91 11.75
CA LEU A 190 6.36 -4.46 11.79
C LEU A 190 6.28 -3.91 10.36
N LEU A 191 5.22 -3.18 10.02
CA LEU A 191 5.02 -2.64 8.67
C LEU A 191 5.63 -1.23 8.52
N ASP A 192 6.89 -1.07 8.89
CA ASP A 192 7.62 0.22 8.88
C ASP A 192 8.46 0.47 7.61
N GLN A 193 8.17 -0.27 6.54
CA GLN A 193 8.82 -0.18 5.24
C GLN A 193 10.29 -0.65 5.16
N LYS A 194 10.85 -1.26 6.22
CA LYS A 194 12.21 -1.81 6.17
C LYS A 194 12.32 -3.11 5.37
N LEU A 195 11.24 -3.89 5.30
CA LEU A 195 11.19 -5.10 4.50
C LEU A 195 10.83 -4.77 3.05
N SER A 196 11.60 -5.31 2.10
CA SER A 196 11.21 -5.21 0.69
C SER A 196 9.87 -5.90 0.46
N TRP A 197 9.10 -5.38 -0.49
CA TRP A 197 7.81 -5.99 -0.84
C TRP A 197 7.93 -7.47 -1.20
N LYS A 198 8.98 -7.85 -1.93
CA LYS A 198 9.23 -9.24 -2.33
C LYS A 198 9.44 -10.17 -1.13
N GLN A 199 10.13 -9.71 -0.08
CA GLN A 199 10.31 -10.49 1.16
C GLN A 199 8.97 -10.67 1.89
N LEU A 200 8.19 -9.59 2.01
CA LEU A 200 6.89 -9.65 2.65
C LEU A 200 5.91 -10.59 1.93
N GLN A 201 5.86 -10.53 0.58
CA GLN A 201 5.09 -11.48 -0.23
C GLN A 201 5.49 -12.92 0.05
N LYS A 202 6.80 -13.23 0.10
CA LYS A 202 7.28 -14.59 0.39
C LYS A 202 6.82 -15.09 1.76
N LEU A 203 6.81 -14.23 2.78
CA LEU A 203 6.36 -14.57 4.13
C LEU A 203 4.85 -14.83 4.17
N ILE A 204 4.06 -14.01 3.47
CA ILE A 204 2.60 -14.20 3.33
C ILE A 204 2.31 -15.52 2.63
N ASP A 205 3.01 -15.78 1.52
CA ASP A 205 2.88 -16.99 0.72
C ASP A 205 3.19 -18.25 1.55
N GLU A 206 4.26 -18.21 2.35
CA GLU A 206 4.64 -19.32 3.21
C GLU A 206 3.57 -19.57 4.28
N SER A 207 3.09 -18.53 4.95
CA SER A 207 2.04 -18.64 5.95
C SER A 207 0.76 -19.24 5.35
N TYR A 208 0.33 -18.74 4.19
CA TYR A 208 -0.83 -19.28 3.48
C TYR A 208 -0.64 -20.75 3.12
N ARG A 209 0.53 -21.12 2.59
CA ARG A 209 0.86 -22.49 2.19
C ARG A 209 0.83 -23.44 3.37
N LEU A 210 1.45 -23.07 4.50
CA LEU A 210 1.48 -23.87 5.72
C LEU A 210 0.07 -24.20 6.22
N VAL A 211 -0.84 -23.22 6.17
CA VAL A 211 -2.23 -23.43 6.61
C VAL A 211 -3.06 -24.20 5.59
N SER A 212 -2.82 -23.99 4.30
CA SER A 212 -3.57 -24.64 3.21
C SER A 212 -3.16 -26.10 3.00
N ALA A 213 -1.88 -26.43 3.22
CA ALA A 213 -1.35 -27.78 3.14
C ALA A 213 -1.70 -28.65 4.36
N GLY A 214 -2.05 -28.03 5.49
CA GLY A 214 -2.54 -28.74 6.67
C GLY A 214 -3.91 -29.36 6.41
N LYS A 215 -3.94 -30.70 6.28
CA LYS A 215 -5.17 -31.51 6.24
C LYS A 215 -6.12 -31.08 7.36
#